data_AF-A0A971UHN7-F1
#
_entry.id   AF-A0A971UHN7-F1
#
_cell.length_a   1.000
_cell.length_b   1.000
_cell.length_c   1.000
_cell.angle_alpha   90.00
_cell.angle_beta   90.00
_cell.angle_gamma   90.00
#
_symmetry.space_group_name_H-M   'P 1'
#
loop_
_entity.id
_entity.type
_entity.pdbx_description
1 polymer ?
#
loop_
_entity_poly.entity_id
_entity_poly.type
_entity_poly.pdbx_seq_one_letter_code
_entity_poly.pdbx_strand_id
1 'polypeptide(L)'
;MRYWLPSTSGRRRGRPRCAPRRLRAGVSLLEVLFSIGVALVGLVGIAALLPVAGIQTNRGALADSAARYGAGAVHEFHVRSMGNPLTWRWYDGSGFRAPSVAELRAGYSFCIDPRFVAQGIVSSDHAGRAWFPYTGALCMPRVTLAPNVTTTDGTCMGILQASQVFTSDDALVFDLPRDRTLGPVQNFSLSSTNQPLRRSATGTLSWMATVVPKLDRVGNLTDEYTLSVVVFARRIIDPVLNNVAAASERTAFVRDFYGDGIGGGDLQLGAANKSDLELRTGDWVMLSGMKPRLGGLGPIQVHKWYRVLNAGEEVTPDSGEWTRDVTLIGPDWNWRQLLTLSGSRTTQVTIARGVVAVFEKTIRLETSSLWTY
;
A
#
# COMPACT_ATOMS: atom_id res chain seq x y z
N MET A 1 -73.54 52.74 -65.15
CA MET A 1 -72.48 52.42 -66.15
C MET A 1 -72.32 50.90 -66.24
N ARG A 2 -71.96 50.40 -67.43
CA ARG A 2 -71.43 49.06 -67.80
C ARG A 2 -71.74 47.83 -66.90
N TYR A 3 -72.51 46.92 -67.50
CA TYR A 3 -72.62 45.46 -67.29
C TYR A 3 -71.43 44.71 -66.68
N TRP A 4 -71.71 43.60 -65.96
CA TRP A 4 -71.26 42.25 -66.40
C TRP A 4 -72.10 41.11 -65.77
N LEU A 5 -72.22 40.01 -66.51
CA LEU A 5 -72.80 38.70 -66.20
C LEU A 5 -72.05 37.67 -67.09
N PRO A 6 -72.07 36.35 -66.84
CA PRO A 6 -72.36 35.59 -65.62
C PRO A 6 -71.19 34.61 -65.27
N SER A 7 -71.38 33.64 -64.37
CA SER A 7 -70.87 32.26 -64.57
C SER A 7 -71.48 31.26 -63.56
N THR A 8 -71.61 29.99 -63.96
CA THR A 8 -72.12 28.88 -63.12
C THR A 8 -71.00 27.93 -62.72
N SER A 9 -71.04 27.34 -61.52
CA SER A 9 -70.32 26.07 -61.28
C SER A 9 -70.92 25.15 -60.20
N GLY A 10 -71.14 23.90 -60.61
CA GLY A 10 -70.82 22.67 -59.88
C GLY A 10 -71.15 22.53 -58.37
N ARG A 11 -72.35 22.04 -58.06
CA ARG A 11 -72.55 21.23 -56.83
C ARG A 11 -71.66 19.98 -56.89
N ARG A 12 -70.60 19.89 -56.07
CA ARG A 12 -69.93 18.62 -55.73
C ARG A 12 -70.20 18.28 -54.26
N ARG A 13 -71.06 17.27 -54.03
CA ARG A 13 -71.25 16.68 -52.69
C ARG A 13 -69.96 15.99 -52.26
N GLY A 14 -69.32 16.47 -51.19
CA GLY A 14 -68.22 15.74 -50.55
C GLY A 14 -68.73 14.42 -49.97
N ARG A 15 -68.11 13.30 -50.35
CA ARG A 15 -68.32 12.02 -49.65
C ARG A 15 -67.62 12.07 -48.28
N PRO A 16 -68.20 11.52 -47.21
CA PRO A 16 -67.49 11.37 -45.95
C PRO A 16 -66.30 10.43 -46.15
N ARG A 17 -65.12 10.83 -45.67
CA ARG A 17 -63.96 9.94 -45.56
C ARG A 17 -64.16 9.07 -44.32
N CYS A 18 -64.29 7.76 -44.50
CA CYS A 18 -64.30 6.82 -43.38
C CYS A 18 -62.98 6.94 -42.61
N ALA A 19 -63.06 7.05 -41.28
CA ALA A 19 -61.87 6.94 -40.44
C ALA A 19 -61.28 5.52 -40.58
N PRO A 20 -59.95 5.36 -40.69
CA PRO A 20 -59.35 4.03 -40.77
C PRO A 20 -59.58 3.28 -39.46
N ARG A 21 -60.21 2.10 -39.55
CA ARG A 21 -60.26 1.15 -38.42
C ARG A 21 -58.82 0.81 -38.03
N ARG A 22 -58.43 1.08 -36.79
CA ARG A 22 -57.20 0.52 -36.22
C ARG A 22 -57.34 -1.01 -36.21
N LEU A 23 -56.68 -1.68 -37.14
CA LEU A 23 -56.51 -3.13 -37.10
C LEU A 23 -55.79 -3.48 -35.79
N ARG A 24 -56.30 -4.46 -35.05
CA ARG A 24 -55.59 -5.03 -33.91
C ARG A 24 -54.46 -5.89 -34.46
N ALA A 25 -53.23 -5.40 -34.40
CA ALA A 25 -52.06 -6.21 -34.71
C ALA A 25 -51.98 -7.36 -33.70
N GLY A 26 -51.93 -8.60 -34.20
CA GLY A 26 -51.58 -9.75 -33.37
C GLY A 26 -50.06 -9.82 -33.25
N VAL A 27 -49.56 -9.87 -32.01
CA VAL A 27 -48.12 -10.08 -31.74
C VAL A 27 -47.74 -11.46 -32.26
N SER A 28 -46.65 -11.56 -33.03
CA SER A 28 -46.24 -12.82 -33.63
C SER A 28 -45.46 -13.71 -32.65
N LEU A 29 -45.52 -15.04 -32.83
CA LEU A 29 -44.73 -15.97 -32.01
C LEU A 29 -43.23 -15.67 -32.09
N LEU A 30 -42.75 -15.29 -33.28
CA LEU A 30 -41.36 -14.92 -33.54
C LEU A 30 -40.94 -13.67 -32.76
N GLU A 31 -41.81 -12.67 -32.70
CA GLU A 31 -41.62 -11.42 -31.96
C GLU A 31 -41.58 -11.63 -30.44
N VAL A 32 -42.41 -12.55 -29.91
CA VAL A 32 -42.34 -12.99 -28.51
C VAL A 32 -41.04 -13.76 -28.24
N LEU A 33 -40.66 -14.71 -29.10
CA LEU A 33 -39.44 -15.50 -28.95
C LEU A 33 -38.17 -14.63 -29.04
N PHE A 34 -38.14 -13.65 -29.95
CA PHE A 34 -37.05 -12.68 -30.05
C PHE A 34 -36.98 -11.78 -28.80
N SER A 35 -38.13 -11.32 -28.29
CA SER A 35 -38.20 -10.53 -27.06
C SER A 35 -37.67 -11.30 -25.85
N ILE A 36 -38.03 -12.57 -25.70
CA ILE A 36 -37.53 -13.45 -24.64
C ILE A 36 -36.02 -13.72 -24.83
N GLY A 37 -35.56 -13.97 -26.06
CA GLY A 37 -34.14 -14.16 -26.37
C GLY A 37 -33.28 -12.94 -25.99
N VAL A 38 -33.70 -11.74 -26.37
CA VAL A 38 -33.03 -10.48 -25.99
C VAL A 38 -33.07 -10.25 -24.48
N ALA A 39 -34.19 -10.54 -23.81
CA ALA A 39 -34.31 -10.42 -22.36
C ALA A 39 -33.38 -11.37 -21.61
N LEU A 40 -33.25 -12.63 -22.08
CA LEU A 40 -32.33 -13.61 -21.51
C LEU A 40 -30.86 -13.21 -21.68
N VAL A 41 -30.46 -12.75 -22.87
CA VAL A 41 -29.10 -12.26 -23.13
C VAL A 41 -28.79 -11.03 -22.25
N GLY A 42 -29.73 -10.10 -22.11
CA GLY A 42 -29.60 -8.94 -21.23
C GLY A 42 -29.44 -9.33 -19.76
N LEU A 43 -30.24 -10.27 -19.26
CA LEU A 43 -30.18 -10.73 -17.87
C LEU A 43 -28.88 -11.50 -17.56
N VAL A 44 -28.40 -12.33 -18.49
CA VAL A 44 -27.08 -12.98 -18.39
C VAL A 44 -25.94 -11.96 -18.40
N GLY A 45 -26.02 -10.92 -19.24
CA GLY A 45 -25.06 -9.82 -19.27
C GLY A 45 -24.98 -9.07 -17.93
N ILE A 46 -26.12 -8.77 -17.31
CA ILE A 46 -26.16 -8.15 -15.97
C ILE A 46 -25.57 -9.09 -14.92
N ALA A 47 -25.92 -10.38 -14.94
CA ALA A 47 -25.41 -11.37 -13.99
C ALA A 47 -23.88 -11.50 -14.04
N ALA A 48 -23.26 -11.40 -15.23
CA ALA A 48 -21.81 -11.42 -15.40
C ALA A 48 -21.11 -10.17 -14.85
N LEU A 49 -21.78 -9.01 -14.82
CA LEU A 49 -21.20 -7.74 -14.36
C LEU A 49 -21.24 -7.57 -12.83
N LEU A 50 -22.21 -8.17 -12.14
CA LEU A 50 -22.39 -8.00 -10.68
C LEU A 50 -21.14 -8.35 -9.84
N PRO A 51 -20.42 -9.48 -10.07
CA PRO A 51 -19.21 -9.79 -9.31
C PRO A 51 -18.07 -8.79 -9.57
N VAL A 52 -17.93 -8.33 -10.82
CA VAL A 52 -16.90 -7.36 -11.22
C VAL A 52 -17.17 -6.01 -10.54
N ALA A 53 -18.41 -5.54 -10.55
CA ALA A 53 -18.82 -4.33 -9.86
C ALA A 53 -18.49 -4.41 -8.35
N GLY A 54 -18.85 -5.50 -7.68
CA GLY A 54 -18.54 -5.70 -6.26
C GLY A 54 -17.03 -5.68 -5.95
N ILE A 55 -16.21 -6.31 -6.79
CA ILE A 55 -14.73 -6.29 -6.63
C ILE A 55 -14.18 -4.87 -6.81
N GLN A 56 -14.63 -4.13 -7.82
CA GLN A 56 -14.14 -2.77 -8.07
C GLN A 56 -14.62 -1.78 -7.01
N THR A 57 -15.87 -1.88 -6.52
CA THR A 57 -16.37 -1.06 -5.39
C THR A 57 -15.55 -1.32 -4.13
N ASN A 58 -15.26 -2.58 -3.80
CA ASN A 58 -14.41 -2.93 -2.65
C ASN A 58 -12.98 -2.39 -2.79
N ARG A 59 -12.39 -2.43 -4.00
CA ARG A 59 -11.08 -1.83 -4.28
C ARG A 59 -11.09 -0.31 -4.16
N GLY A 60 -12.15 0.36 -4.62
CA GLY A 60 -12.32 1.80 -4.48
C GLY A 60 -12.44 2.25 -3.02
N ALA A 61 -13.30 1.59 -2.23
CA ALA A 61 -13.46 1.86 -0.81
C ALA A 61 -12.18 1.61 0.01
N LEU A 62 -11.44 0.54 -0.33
CA LEU A 62 -10.12 0.25 0.24
C LEU A 62 -9.10 1.36 -0.09
N ALA A 63 -9.06 1.83 -1.34
CA ALA A 63 -8.15 2.87 -1.79
C ALA A 63 -8.43 4.23 -1.14
N ASP A 64 -9.70 4.64 -1.05
CA ASP A 64 -10.11 5.86 -0.32
C ASP A 64 -9.75 5.77 1.17
N SER A 65 -10.06 4.64 1.82
CA SER A 65 -9.71 4.41 3.22
C SER A 65 -8.19 4.49 3.44
N ALA A 66 -7.40 3.88 2.55
CA ALA A 66 -5.94 3.94 2.60
C ALA A 66 -5.39 5.35 2.33
N ALA A 67 -6.04 6.14 1.47
CA ALA A 67 -5.67 7.53 1.21
C ALA A 67 -5.91 8.43 2.44
N ARG A 68 -7.11 8.36 3.03
CA ARG A 68 -7.45 9.12 4.23
C ARG A 68 -6.58 8.72 5.43
N TYR A 69 -6.40 7.41 5.65
CA TYR A 69 -5.58 6.89 6.75
C TYR A 69 -4.08 7.19 6.57
N GLY A 70 -3.54 7.06 5.35
CA GLY A 70 -2.14 7.36 5.05
C GLY A 70 -1.78 8.84 5.20
N ALA A 71 -2.66 9.74 4.76
CA ALA A 71 -2.50 11.17 5.00
C ALA A 71 -2.52 11.50 6.52
N GLY A 72 -3.40 10.84 7.28
CA GLY A 72 -3.43 10.93 8.74
C GLY A 72 -2.13 10.44 9.39
N ALA A 73 -1.59 9.31 8.94
CA ALA A 73 -0.32 8.76 9.44
C ALA A 73 0.89 9.69 9.18
N VAL A 74 0.95 10.38 8.04
CA VAL A 74 1.97 11.41 7.76
C VAL A 74 1.84 12.60 8.71
N HIS A 75 0.63 12.94 9.18
CA HIS A 75 0.43 13.97 10.20
C HIS A 75 0.83 13.47 11.60
N GLU A 76 0.39 12.25 11.96
CA GLU A 76 0.68 11.60 13.25
C GLU A 76 2.19 11.44 13.51
N PHE A 77 2.97 11.15 12.46
CA PHE A 77 4.44 11.15 12.51
C PHE A 77 5.01 12.46 13.07
N HIS A 78 4.50 13.60 12.61
CA HIS A 78 4.94 14.92 13.06
C HIS A 78 4.35 15.30 14.43
N VAL A 79 3.06 15.02 14.67
CA VAL A 79 2.37 15.36 15.93
C VAL A 79 2.97 14.62 17.13
N ARG A 80 3.49 13.40 16.92
CA ARG A 80 4.16 12.61 17.97
C ARG A 80 5.68 12.81 18.05
N SER A 81 6.26 13.76 17.31
CA SER A 81 7.72 13.93 17.23
C SER A 81 8.47 12.63 16.88
N MET A 82 7.94 11.83 15.94
CA MET A 82 8.61 10.59 15.51
C MET A 82 9.91 10.86 14.74
N GLY A 83 10.16 12.12 14.34
CA GLY A 83 11.44 12.57 13.78
C GLY A 83 12.50 12.88 14.84
N ASN A 84 12.20 12.73 16.14
CA ASN A 84 13.11 12.98 17.26
C ASN A 84 13.85 11.70 17.69
N PRO A 85 15.17 11.59 17.46
CA PRO A 85 15.95 10.39 17.78
C PRO A 85 16.06 10.05 19.27
N LEU A 86 15.77 10.99 20.18
CA LEU A 86 15.71 10.69 21.62
C LEU A 86 14.57 9.71 21.94
N THR A 87 13.54 9.64 21.09
CA THR A 87 12.43 8.67 21.19
C THR A 87 12.76 7.33 20.53
N TRP A 88 13.80 7.22 19.72
CA TRP A 88 14.08 6.01 18.94
C TRP A 88 14.73 4.94 19.81
N ARG A 89 14.32 3.69 19.61
CA ARG A 89 14.94 2.51 20.23
C ARG A 89 15.17 1.47 19.15
N TRP A 90 16.42 1.12 18.87
CA TRP A 90 16.79 0.00 18.01
C TRP A 90 17.45 -1.12 18.80
N TYR A 91 17.43 -2.33 18.25
CA TYR A 91 18.06 -3.49 18.86
C TYR A 91 19.53 -3.58 18.45
N ASP A 92 20.45 -3.61 19.41
CA ASP A 92 21.90 -3.56 19.15
C ASP A 92 22.64 -4.91 19.23
N GLY A 93 21.88 -6.00 19.37
CA GLY A 93 22.42 -7.34 19.65
C GLY A 93 22.22 -7.76 21.10
N SER A 94 22.16 -6.81 22.04
CA SER A 94 21.98 -7.05 23.48
C SER A 94 20.62 -6.60 24.02
N GLY A 95 20.07 -5.50 23.47
CA GLY A 95 18.78 -4.96 23.89
C GLY A 95 18.33 -3.77 23.05
N PHE A 96 17.20 -3.17 23.44
CA PHE A 96 16.69 -1.94 22.81
C PHE A 96 17.31 -0.70 23.46
N ARG A 97 18.12 0.06 22.71
CA ARG A 97 18.75 1.30 23.20
C ARG A 97 18.52 2.50 22.30
N ALA A 98 18.78 3.69 22.83
CA ALA A 98 18.85 4.92 22.05
C ALA A 98 20.00 4.89 21.01
N PRO A 99 19.84 5.60 19.88
CA PRO A 99 20.91 5.80 18.90
C PRO A 99 21.98 6.74 19.45
N SER A 100 23.26 6.43 19.25
CA SER A 100 24.36 7.32 19.63
C SER A 100 24.57 8.46 18.64
N VAL A 101 25.22 9.53 19.09
CA VAL A 101 25.54 10.71 18.26
C VAL A 101 26.37 10.33 17.02
N ALA A 102 27.21 9.30 17.09
CA ALA A 102 27.97 8.81 15.94
C ALA A 102 27.07 8.15 14.89
N GLU A 103 26.14 7.30 15.32
CA GLU A 103 25.20 6.59 14.45
C GLU A 103 24.18 7.56 13.80
N LEU A 104 23.81 8.64 14.50
CA LEU A 104 22.99 9.72 13.94
C LEU A 104 23.75 10.55 12.89
N ARG A 105 25.03 10.87 13.13
CA ARG A 105 25.91 11.56 12.15
C ARG A 105 26.28 10.68 10.95
N ALA A 106 26.20 9.36 11.10
CA ALA A 106 26.29 8.43 9.99
C ALA A 106 25.05 8.51 9.07
N GLY A 107 23.91 9.01 9.55
CA GLY A 107 22.74 9.33 8.73
C GLY A 107 22.16 8.14 8.00
N TYR A 108 22.05 6.99 8.68
CA TYR A 108 21.51 5.76 8.09
C TYR A 108 20.04 5.90 7.67
N SER A 109 19.63 5.12 6.68
CA SER A 109 18.21 4.78 6.46
C SER A 109 17.69 3.97 7.65
N PHE A 110 16.40 4.09 8.00
CA PHE A 110 15.76 3.29 9.08
C PHE A 110 14.24 3.14 8.86
N CYS A 111 13.63 2.13 9.50
CA CYS A 111 12.20 1.85 9.44
C CYS A 111 11.55 1.94 10.81
N ILE A 112 10.67 2.92 11.05
CA ILE A 112 9.85 3.02 12.27
C ILE A 112 8.66 2.07 12.12
N ASP A 113 8.69 0.98 12.90
CA ASP A 113 7.69 -0.09 12.88
C ASP A 113 7.45 -0.68 14.29
N PRO A 114 6.91 0.10 15.26
CA PRO A 114 6.75 -0.36 16.64
C PRO A 114 5.80 -1.56 16.77
N ARG A 115 4.83 -1.74 15.87
CA ARG A 115 3.90 -2.87 15.93
C ARG A 115 4.60 -4.20 15.66
N PHE A 116 5.45 -4.28 14.63
CA PHE A 116 6.20 -5.51 14.33
C PHE A 116 7.15 -5.86 15.48
N VAL A 117 7.87 -4.86 16.00
CA VAL A 117 8.78 -5.03 17.14
C VAL A 117 8.04 -5.50 18.40
N ALA A 118 6.97 -4.80 18.79
CA ALA A 118 6.25 -5.09 20.03
C ALA A 118 5.42 -6.38 20.00
N GLN A 119 5.13 -6.93 18.82
CA GLN A 119 4.50 -8.24 18.69
C GLN A 119 5.52 -9.40 18.86
N GLY A 120 6.83 -9.10 18.85
CA GLY A 120 7.94 -10.05 18.87
C GLY A 120 8.53 -10.39 20.24
N ILE A 121 7.84 -10.10 21.35
CA ILE A 121 8.41 -10.13 22.72
C ILE A 121 8.76 -11.55 23.23
N VAL A 122 8.43 -12.63 22.50
CA VAL A 122 8.38 -14.01 23.03
C VAL A 122 9.50 -14.96 22.51
N SER A 123 10.55 -14.47 21.84
CA SER A 123 11.69 -15.34 21.47
C SER A 123 13.04 -14.62 21.40
N SER A 124 14.13 -15.38 21.63
CA SER A 124 15.51 -14.90 21.59
C SER A 124 15.99 -14.47 20.20
N ASP A 125 15.23 -14.74 19.13
CA ASP A 125 15.49 -14.20 17.78
C ASP A 125 15.03 -12.74 17.67
N HIS A 126 15.67 -11.86 18.45
CA HIS A 126 15.55 -10.41 18.27
C HIS A 126 16.44 -9.90 17.12
N ALA A 127 17.44 -10.68 16.71
CA ALA A 127 18.41 -10.30 15.68
C ALA A 127 17.76 -10.10 14.31
N GLY A 128 16.89 -11.01 13.85
CA GLY A 128 16.13 -10.79 12.60
C GLY A 128 15.13 -9.62 12.70
N ARG A 129 14.49 -9.46 13.87
CA ARG A 129 13.50 -8.40 14.13
C ARG A 129 14.10 -6.99 14.06
N ALA A 130 15.41 -6.86 14.28
CA ALA A 130 16.16 -5.60 14.28
C ALA A 130 16.27 -4.92 12.90
N TRP A 131 15.87 -5.59 11.82
CA TRP A 131 16.09 -5.12 10.44
C TRP A 131 14.80 -5.10 9.62
N PHE A 132 14.76 -4.24 8.59
CA PHE A 132 13.74 -4.23 7.54
C PHE A 132 14.43 -4.20 6.15
N PRO A 133 14.13 -5.14 5.23
CA PRO A 133 13.35 -6.37 5.44
C PRO A 133 13.92 -7.29 6.53
N TYR A 134 13.09 -8.22 7.02
CA TYR A 134 13.49 -9.26 7.99
C TYR A 134 14.68 -10.12 7.53
N THR A 135 14.79 -10.36 6.22
CA THR A 135 15.93 -11.04 5.57
C THR A 135 16.40 -10.23 4.38
N GLY A 136 17.71 -10.15 4.15
CA GLY A 136 18.29 -9.51 2.97
C GLY A 136 19.77 -9.14 3.18
N ALA A 137 20.49 -8.91 2.08
CA ALA A 137 21.85 -8.35 2.12
C ALA A 137 21.82 -6.81 2.26
N LEU A 138 20.75 -6.18 1.77
CA LEU A 138 20.46 -4.77 1.94
C LEU A 138 19.23 -4.63 2.87
N CYS A 139 19.42 -3.93 3.99
CA CYS A 139 18.42 -3.73 5.03
C CYS A 139 18.73 -2.47 5.84
N MET A 140 17.69 -1.90 6.45
CA MET A 140 17.76 -0.75 7.35
C MET A 140 17.35 -1.15 8.77
N PRO A 141 17.89 -0.54 9.84
CA PRO A 141 17.46 -0.81 11.21
C PRO A 141 15.94 -0.59 11.39
N ARG A 142 15.27 -1.56 12.02
CA ARG A 142 13.87 -1.45 12.43
C ARG A 142 13.82 -0.84 13.83
N VAL A 143 13.33 0.40 13.88
CA VAL A 143 13.22 1.24 15.06
C VAL A 143 11.83 1.06 15.67
N THR A 144 11.79 0.83 16.97
CA THR A 144 10.58 1.07 17.78
C THR A 144 10.72 2.40 18.51
N LEU A 145 9.60 2.93 19.02
CA LEU A 145 9.58 4.18 19.76
C LEU A 145 9.59 3.91 21.27
N ALA A 146 10.15 4.83 22.03
CA ALA A 146 10.01 4.90 23.48
C ALA A 146 8.62 5.46 23.85
N PRO A 147 8.02 5.06 24.98
CA PRO A 147 6.71 5.56 25.38
C PRO A 147 6.72 7.03 25.81
N ASN A 148 7.88 7.59 26.19
CA ASN A 148 8.14 9.02 26.34
C ASN A 148 9.64 9.32 26.09
N VAL A 149 10.03 10.60 26.12
CA VAL A 149 11.43 11.04 25.87
C VAL A 149 12.36 10.73 27.05
N THR A 150 11.84 10.61 28.28
CA THR A 150 12.63 10.45 29.51
C THR A 150 12.86 8.99 29.94
N THR A 151 12.28 8.00 29.26
CA THR A 151 12.48 6.59 29.60
C THR A 151 13.88 6.09 29.27
N THR A 152 14.51 5.47 30.26
CA THR A 152 15.78 4.74 30.18
C THR A 152 15.78 3.68 29.07
N ASP A 153 16.98 3.32 28.59
CA ASP A 153 17.19 2.19 27.68
C ASP A 153 16.52 0.90 28.17
N GLY A 154 16.21 0.02 27.22
CA GLY A 154 15.35 -1.16 27.40
C GLY A 154 13.86 -0.86 27.26
N THR A 155 13.39 0.36 27.55
CA THR A 155 11.95 0.68 27.50
C THR A 155 11.48 1.02 26.09
N CYS A 156 10.54 0.24 25.55
CA CYS A 156 9.94 0.44 24.23
C CYS A 156 8.40 0.45 24.27
N MET A 157 7.79 0.93 23.19
CA MET A 157 6.34 1.00 22.98
C MET A 157 5.73 -0.39 22.96
N GLY A 158 4.95 -0.74 23.99
CA GLY A 158 4.29 -2.04 24.10
C GLY A 158 3.17 -2.24 23.07
N ILE A 159 2.80 -3.50 22.81
CA ILE A 159 1.93 -3.88 21.68
C ILE A 159 0.57 -3.16 21.65
N LEU A 160 -0.01 -2.84 22.82
CA LEU A 160 -1.26 -2.07 22.91
C LEU A 160 -1.09 -0.63 22.43
N GLN A 161 -0.02 0.05 22.86
CA GLN A 161 0.32 1.42 22.45
C GLN A 161 0.72 1.47 20.96
N ALA A 162 1.51 0.49 20.50
CA ALA A 162 1.85 0.35 19.09
C ALA A 162 0.59 0.11 18.22
N SER A 163 -0.36 -0.68 18.70
CA SER A 163 -1.62 -0.91 18.00
C SER A 163 -2.50 0.33 17.95
N GLN A 164 -2.54 1.12 19.03
CA GLN A 164 -3.29 2.39 19.10
C GLN A 164 -2.76 3.47 18.14
N VAL A 165 -1.47 3.48 17.79
CA VAL A 165 -0.86 4.52 16.94
C VAL A 165 -0.69 4.06 15.48
N PHE A 166 -0.41 2.78 15.26
CA PHE A 166 -0.07 2.25 13.93
C PHE A 166 -1.20 1.43 13.28
N THR A 167 -2.42 1.40 13.86
CA THR A 167 -3.59 0.70 13.28
C THR A 167 -4.86 1.55 13.26
N SER A 168 -5.74 1.24 12.30
CA SER A 168 -6.95 2.03 12.00
C SER A 168 -8.14 1.66 12.89
N ASP A 169 -8.72 2.68 13.53
CA ASP A 169 -9.85 2.51 14.45
C ASP A 169 -11.23 2.62 13.79
N ASP A 170 -11.30 3.15 12.56
CA ASP A 170 -12.54 3.39 11.79
C ASP A 170 -13.46 2.15 11.71
N ALA A 171 -12.88 0.96 11.63
CA ALA A 171 -13.58 -0.32 11.48
C ALA A 171 -14.02 -0.90 12.83
N LEU A 172 -14.88 -0.19 13.56
CA LEU A 172 -15.41 -0.59 14.88
C LEU A 172 -16.06 -1.99 14.85
N VAL A 173 -15.80 -2.78 15.91
CA VAL A 173 -16.32 -4.15 16.08
C VAL A 173 -17.60 -4.12 16.90
N PHE A 174 -18.63 -4.81 16.40
CA PHE A 174 -19.92 -4.96 17.06
C PHE A 174 -20.32 -6.43 17.14
N ASP A 175 -20.80 -6.85 18.29
CA ASP A 175 -21.41 -8.16 18.48
C ASP A 175 -22.90 -8.08 18.12
N LEU A 176 -23.33 -8.86 17.13
CA LEU A 176 -24.75 -9.02 16.81
C LEU A 176 -25.34 -10.11 17.72
N PRO A 177 -26.38 -9.82 18.53
CA PRO A 177 -27.06 -10.85 19.30
C PRO A 177 -27.64 -11.96 18.41
N ARG A 178 -27.80 -13.16 18.98
CA ARG A 178 -28.48 -14.28 18.29
C ARG A 178 -29.95 -13.95 17.98
N ASP A 179 -30.57 -13.12 18.81
CA ASP A 179 -31.89 -12.56 18.58
C ASP A 179 -31.80 -11.31 17.67
N ARG A 180 -32.43 -11.38 16.50
CA ARG A 180 -32.43 -10.30 15.50
C ARG A 180 -33.36 -9.13 15.83
N THR A 181 -34.13 -9.22 16.92
CA THR A 181 -34.91 -8.08 17.45
C THR A 181 -34.06 -7.12 18.29
N LEU A 182 -32.89 -7.58 18.77
CA LEU A 182 -31.97 -6.78 19.56
C LEU A 182 -30.95 -6.04 18.68
N GLY A 183 -30.60 -4.82 19.08
CA GLY A 183 -29.58 -4.03 18.40
C GLY A 183 -28.17 -4.58 18.58
N PRO A 184 -27.23 -4.28 17.65
CA PRO A 184 -25.82 -4.66 17.77
C PRO A 184 -25.16 -3.96 18.97
N VAL A 185 -24.33 -4.70 19.71
CA VAL A 185 -23.62 -4.19 20.89
C VAL A 185 -22.20 -3.79 20.49
N GLN A 186 -21.78 -2.57 20.84
CA GLN A 186 -20.40 -2.13 20.66
C GLN A 186 -19.47 -2.98 21.54
N ASN A 187 -18.50 -3.67 20.92
CA ASN A 187 -17.47 -4.41 21.66
C ASN A 187 -16.38 -3.43 22.16
N PHE A 188 -15.78 -3.70 23.32
CA PHE A 188 -14.76 -2.87 23.97
C PHE A 188 -13.55 -3.70 24.39
N SER A 189 -12.35 -3.13 24.27
CA SER A 189 -11.17 -3.68 24.93
C SER A 189 -11.28 -3.42 26.43
N LEU A 190 -10.96 -4.44 27.23
CA LEU A 190 -11.14 -4.44 28.68
C LEU A 190 -9.80 -4.32 29.40
N SER A 191 -9.81 -3.72 30.59
CA SER A 191 -8.68 -3.71 31.52
C SER A 191 -8.47 -5.10 32.15
N SER A 192 -7.35 -5.27 32.86
CA SER A 192 -7.12 -6.41 33.77
C SER A 192 -8.16 -6.52 34.90
N THR A 193 -8.96 -5.47 35.13
CA THR A 193 -10.10 -5.43 36.07
C THR A 193 -11.46 -5.50 35.35
N ASN A 194 -11.45 -5.98 34.10
CA ASN A 194 -12.62 -6.19 33.23
C ASN A 194 -13.46 -4.92 32.94
N GLN A 195 -12.89 -3.73 33.13
CA GLN A 195 -13.54 -2.45 32.84
C GLN A 195 -13.33 -2.05 31.37
N PRO A 196 -14.34 -1.50 30.67
CA PRO A 196 -14.18 -1.06 29.28
C PRO A 196 -13.24 0.15 29.18
N LEU A 197 -12.15 0.00 28.44
CA LEU A 197 -11.14 1.05 28.23
C LEU A 197 -11.34 1.81 26.91
N ARG A 198 -11.58 1.08 25.82
CA ARG A 198 -11.66 1.64 24.45
C ARG A 198 -12.62 0.81 23.62
N ARG A 199 -13.28 1.42 22.62
CA ARG A 199 -14.05 0.66 21.64
C ARG A 199 -13.12 -0.26 20.85
N SER A 200 -13.52 -1.51 20.65
CA SER A 200 -12.78 -2.47 19.84
C SER A 200 -12.90 -2.09 18.36
N ALA A 201 -11.78 -2.12 17.63
CA ALA A 201 -11.72 -1.89 16.19
C ALA A 201 -10.98 -3.05 15.50
N THR A 202 -11.32 -3.28 14.23
CA THR A 202 -10.84 -4.42 13.45
C THR A 202 -9.39 -4.26 12.98
N GLY A 203 -8.83 -3.03 13.02
CA GLY A 203 -7.44 -2.77 12.61
C GLY A 203 -7.16 -3.15 11.15
N THR A 204 -8.12 -2.94 10.26
CA THR A 204 -8.07 -3.42 8.85
C THR A 204 -6.93 -2.79 8.05
N LEU A 205 -6.56 -1.55 8.36
CA LEU A 205 -5.35 -0.89 7.90
C LEU A 205 -4.34 -0.72 9.04
N SER A 206 -3.06 -0.77 8.69
CA SER A 206 -1.93 -0.44 9.56
C SER A 206 -0.80 0.22 8.77
N TRP A 207 0.10 0.97 9.42
CA TRP A 207 1.23 1.61 8.72
C TRP A 207 2.59 1.37 9.40
N MET A 208 3.65 1.66 8.65
CA MET A 208 5.02 1.85 9.14
C MET A 208 5.66 3.00 8.33
N ALA A 209 6.80 3.53 8.77
CA ALA A 209 7.51 4.59 8.05
C ALA A 209 8.95 4.19 7.74
N THR A 210 9.33 4.13 6.46
CA THR A 210 10.75 4.09 6.07
C THR A 210 11.26 5.50 5.87
N VAL A 211 12.39 5.83 6.49
CA VAL A 211 13.03 7.14 6.42
C VAL A 211 14.43 6.96 5.82
N VAL A 212 14.71 7.67 4.73
CA VAL A 212 15.91 7.50 3.89
C VAL A 212 16.59 8.86 3.71
N PRO A 213 17.90 9.00 3.98
CA PRO A 213 18.62 10.25 3.80
C PRO A 213 18.63 10.67 2.32
N LYS A 214 18.44 11.98 2.06
CA LYS A 214 18.76 12.53 0.74
C LYS A 214 20.26 12.75 0.64
N LEU A 215 20.80 12.37 -0.52
CA LEU A 215 22.13 12.72 -0.95
C LEU A 215 22.10 13.91 -1.90
N ASP A 216 23.13 14.75 -1.86
CA ASP A 216 23.32 15.78 -2.86
C ASP A 216 23.76 15.18 -4.22
N ARG A 217 24.00 16.04 -5.22
CA ARG A 217 24.45 15.62 -6.56
C ARG A 217 25.82 14.92 -6.57
N VAL A 218 26.62 15.07 -5.51
CA VAL A 218 28.01 14.59 -5.42
C VAL A 218 28.14 13.35 -4.53
N GLY A 219 27.13 13.04 -3.71
CA GLY A 219 27.10 11.89 -2.79
C GLY A 219 27.31 12.25 -1.31
N ASN A 220 27.22 13.53 -0.94
CA ASN A 220 27.23 13.95 0.46
C ASN A 220 25.84 13.76 1.09
N LEU A 221 25.78 13.50 2.40
CA LEU A 221 24.53 13.62 3.16
C LEU A 221 24.02 15.06 3.12
N THR A 222 22.70 15.21 3.03
CA THR A 222 22.00 16.44 3.38
C THR A 222 21.28 16.28 4.72
N ASP A 223 20.77 17.39 5.25
CA ASP A 223 19.88 17.43 6.42
C ASP A 223 18.44 16.96 6.10
N GLU A 224 18.14 16.69 4.83
CA GLU A 224 16.81 16.25 4.39
C GLU A 224 16.72 14.73 4.27
N TYR A 225 15.56 14.19 4.65
CA TYR A 225 15.22 12.79 4.53
C TYR A 225 13.91 12.65 3.72
N THR A 226 13.81 11.60 2.93
CA THR A 226 12.53 11.13 2.38
C THR A 226 11.88 10.22 3.40
N LEU A 227 10.75 10.66 3.95
CA LEU A 227 9.81 9.85 4.72
C LEU A 227 8.84 9.19 3.74
N SER A 228 8.78 7.87 3.69
CA SER A 228 7.77 7.11 2.96
C SER A 228 6.90 6.35 3.97
N VAL A 229 5.67 6.81 4.16
CA VAL A 229 4.67 6.15 5.01
C VAL A 229 3.98 5.06 4.21
N VAL A 230 4.16 3.82 4.64
CA VAL A 230 3.72 2.61 3.94
C VAL A 230 2.45 2.08 4.60
N VAL A 231 1.31 2.13 3.90
CA VAL A 231 0.01 1.66 4.39
C VAL A 231 -0.25 0.24 3.90
N PHE A 232 -0.57 -0.64 4.84
CA PHE A 232 -0.92 -2.04 4.62
C PHE A 232 -2.40 -2.28 4.89
N ALA A 233 -3.03 -3.13 4.09
CA ALA A 233 -4.31 -3.75 4.43
C ALA A 233 -4.11 -5.16 4.98
N ARG A 234 -4.63 -5.41 6.19
CA ARG A 234 -4.56 -6.69 6.92
C ARG A 234 -3.13 -7.25 6.99
N ARG A 235 -2.17 -6.41 7.41
CA ARG A 235 -0.76 -6.78 7.55
C ARG A 235 -0.62 -8.03 8.42
N ILE A 236 0.00 -9.07 7.86
CA ILE A 236 0.32 -10.29 8.60
C ILE A 236 1.64 -10.03 9.33
N ILE A 237 1.59 -10.11 10.65
CA ILE A 237 2.77 -10.12 11.52
C ILE A 237 2.68 -11.45 12.28
N ASP A 238 3.61 -12.35 12.03
CA ASP A 238 3.73 -13.62 12.74
C ASP A 238 4.37 -13.35 14.12
N PRO A 239 3.74 -13.70 15.26
CA PRO A 239 4.32 -13.47 16.58
C PRO A 239 5.50 -14.41 16.89
N VAL A 240 5.56 -15.59 16.25
CA VAL A 240 6.57 -16.63 16.55
C VAL A 240 7.78 -16.51 15.61
N LEU A 241 7.56 -16.08 14.37
CA LEU A 241 8.57 -15.89 13.31
C LEU A 241 9.32 -17.17 12.90
N ASN A 242 8.68 -18.34 13.01
CA ASN A 242 9.27 -19.65 12.65
C ASN A 242 9.45 -19.81 11.13
N ASN A 243 10.42 -19.11 10.53
CA ASN A 243 10.70 -18.98 9.09
C ASN A 243 9.56 -18.40 8.22
N VAL A 244 8.29 -18.51 8.63
CA VAL A 244 7.12 -17.92 7.95
C VAL A 244 7.13 -16.39 8.01
N ALA A 245 7.95 -15.79 8.88
CA ALA A 245 8.33 -14.38 8.84
C ALA A 245 8.70 -13.89 7.43
N ALA A 246 9.50 -14.69 6.70
CA ALA A 246 9.96 -14.38 5.36
C ALA A 246 8.80 -14.27 4.34
N ALA A 247 7.62 -14.85 4.60
CA ALA A 247 6.50 -14.84 3.68
C ALA A 247 5.76 -13.47 3.60
N SER A 248 5.97 -12.57 4.56
CA SER A 248 5.39 -11.21 4.52
C SER A 248 6.36 -10.12 4.07
N GLU A 249 7.67 -10.37 4.14
CA GLU A 249 8.73 -9.44 3.73
C GLU A 249 9.77 -10.21 2.91
N ARG A 250 9.39 -10.57 1.67
CA ARG A 250 10.21 -11.40 0.76
C ARG A 250 11.27 -10.53 0.07
N THR A 251 12.40 -11.13 -0.31
CA THR A 251 13.46 -10.44 -1.07
C THR A 251 13.87 -11.19 -2.33
N ALA A 252 13.95 -10.44 -3.43
CA ALA A 252 14.52 -10.84 -4.71
C ALA A 252 15.70 -9.91 -5.07
N PHE A 253 16.40 -10.15 -6.19
CA PHE A 253 17.37 -9.17 -6.71
C PHE A 253 17.12 -8.86 -8.19
N VAL A 254 17.34 -7.60 -8.60
CA VAL A 254 17.25 -7.19 -10.00
C VAL A 254 18.42 -7.82 -10.74
N ARG A 255 18.12 -8.72 -11.66
CA ARG A 255 19.09 -9.45 -12.48
C ARG A 255 19.58 -8.57 -13.62
N ASP A 256 18.64 -8.00 -14.38
CA ASP A 256 18.89 -7.10 -15.50
C ASP A 256 17.93 -5.90 -15.47
N PHE A 257 18.40 -4.73 -15.95
CA PHE A 257 17.56 -3.57 -16.23
C PHE A 257 17.45 -3.41 -17.75
N TYR A 258 16.22 -3.33 -18.29
CA TYR A 258 15.99 -3.16 -19.72
C TYR A 258 16.06 -1.68 -20.17
N GLY A 259 16.35 -0.76 -19.25
CA GLY A 259 16.53 0.67 -19.51
C GLY A 259 17.34 1.39 -18.44
N ASP A 260 17.39 2.71 -18.52
CA ASP A 260 18.25 3.57 -17.68
C ASP A 260 17.76 3.79 -16.24
N GLY A 261 16.59 3.27 -15.86
CA GLY A 261 16.00 3.42 -14.52
C GLY A 261 15.29 4.75 -14.27
N ILE A 262 14.97 5.51 -15.33
CA ILE A 262 14.30 6.82 -15.24
C ILE A 262 12.79 6.61 -15.08
N GLY A 263 12.18 7.27 -14.08
CA GLY A 263 10.75 7.10 -13.75
C GLY A 263 10.35 5.72 -13.21
N GLY A 264 11.33 4.87 -12.87
CA GLY A 264 11.16 3.42 -12.73
C GLY A 264 11.72 2.72 -13.96
N GLY A 265 10.91 1.89 -14.62
CA GLY A 265 11.27 1.19 -15.87
C GLY A 265 11.05 -0.32 -15.81
N ASP A 266 11.36 -0.96 -16.94
CA ASP A 266 11.29 -2.42 -17.10
C ASP A 266 12.59 -3.09 -16.63
N LEU A 267 12.44 -4.15 -15.84
CA LEU A 267 13.55 -4.92 -15.29
C LEU A 267 13.18 -6.39 -15.09
N GLN A 268 14.19 -7.26 -15.07
CA GLN A 268 14.04 -8.66 -14.71
C GLN A 268 14.41 -8.86 -13.23
N LEU A 269 13.46 -9.36 -12.45
CA LEU A 269 13.71 -9.89 -11.12
C LEU A 269 14.20 -11.33 -11.21
N GLY A 270 14.94 -11.78 -10.20
CA GLY A 270 15.13 -13.20 -9.94
C GLY A 270 15.24 -13.51 -8.44
N ALA A 271 14.97 -14.77 -8.08
CA ALA A 271 15.10 -15.27 -6.71
C ALA A 271 15.31 -16.79 -6.69
N ALA A 272 15.78 -17.33 -5.55
CA ALA A 272 15.95 -18.77 -5.37
C ALA A 272 14.61 -19.54 -5.37
N ASN A 273 13.52 -18.93 -4.89
CA ASN A 273 12.19 -19.56 -4.84
C ASN A 273 11.18 -18.83 -5.75
N LYS A 274 10.33 -19.59 -6.44
CA LYS A 274 9.21 -19.05 -7.23
C LYS A 274 8.25 -18.19 -6.40
N SER A 275 8.06 -18.55 -5.12
CA SER A 275 7.26 -17.80 -4.14
C SER A 275 7.77 -16.37 -3.92
N ASP A 276 9.06 -16.10 -4.13
CA ASP A 276 9.66 -14.79 -3.89
C ASP A 276 9.45 -13.84 -5.09
N LEU A 277 8.88 -14.33 -6.19
CA LEU A 277 8.49 -13.55 -7.36
C LEU A 277 6.97 -13.43 -7.55
N GLU A 278 6.19 -13.86 -6.54
CA GLU A 278 4.75 -13.59 -6.48
C GLU A 278 4.50 -12.08 -6.28
N LEU A 279 4.20 -11.42 -7.39
CA LEU A 279 3.83 -10.01 -7.56
C LEU A 279 2.59 -9.91 -8.46
N ARG A 280 1.85 -8.81 -8.30
CA ARG A 280 0.66 -8.47 -9.10
C ARG A 280 0.69 -7.00 -9.51
N THR A 281 0.07 -6.68 -10.64
CA THR A 281 -0.17 -5.30 -11.06
C THR A 281 -0.93 -4.52 -9.98
N GLY A 282 -0.35 -3.40 -9.56
CA GLY A 282 -0.86 -2.52 -8.51
C GLY A 282 -0.21 -2.71 -7.14
N ASP A 283 0.54 -3.80 -6.91
CA ASP A 283 1.33 -4.03 -5.69
C ASP A 283 2.47 -2.98 -5.55
N TRP A 284 3.08 -2.92 -4.36
CA TRP A 284 4.22 -2.05 -4.07
C TRP A 284 5.48 -2.86 -3.71
N VAL A 285 6.63 -2.38 -4.17
CA VAL A 285 7.96 -2.95 -3.88
C VAL A 285 8.95 -1.85 -3.50
N MET A 286 9.97 -2.20 -2.74
CA MET A 286 11.05 -1.28 -2.38
C MET A 286 12.37 -1.73 -3.04
N LEU A 287 12.90 -0.92 -3.96
CA LEU A 287 14.27 -1.11 -4.46
C LEU A 287 15.24 -0.63 -3.38
N SER A 288 16.29 -1.41 -3.16
CA SER A 288 17.36 -1.14 -2.21
C SER A 288 18.70 -1.28 -2.92
N GLY A 289 19.60 -0.32 -2.70
CA GLY A 289 20.93 -0.29 -3.30
C GLY A 289 21.91 0.40 -2.35
N MET A 290 23.21 0.21 -2.58
CA MET A 290 24.24 0.86 -1.77
C MET A 290 25.01 1.88 -2.61
N LYS A 291 25.18 3.11 -2.13
CA LYS A 291 25.93 4.17 -2.80
C LYS A 291 27.27 4.46 -2.11
N PRO A 292 28.31 4.88 -2.86
CA PRO A 292 29.53 5.40 -2.28
C PRO A 292 29.23 6.70 -1.53
N ARG A 293 30.01 6.97 -0.47
CA ARG A 293 29.97 8.20 0.30
C ARG A 293 31.34 8.88 0.25
N LEU A 294 31.35 10.20 0.11
CA LEU A 294 32.59 10.98 0.11
C LEU A 294 33.13 11.17 1.54
N GLY A 295 34.44 11.47 1.64
CA GLY A 295 35.11 11.75 2.92
C GLY A 295 35.56 10.52 3.72
N GLY A 296 35.74 9.36 3.09
CA GLY A 296 36.29 8.15 3.74
C GLY A 296 35.34 7.44 4.71
N LEU A 297 34.07 7.86 4.77
CA LEU A 297 33.03 7.23 5.57
C LEU A 297 32.42 6.03 4.84
N GLY A 298 31.85 5.10 5.61
CA GLY A 298 31.23 3.89 5.08
C GLY A 298 30.13 4.18 4.03
N PRO A 299 29.93 3.27 3.06
CA PRO A 299 28.93 3.43 2.02
C PRO A 299 27.51 3.39 2.61
N ILE A 300 26.56 3.99 1.90
CA ILE A 300 25.23 4.28 2.42
C ILE A 300 24.14 3.50 1.67
N GLN A 301 23.26 2.83 2.42
CA GLN A 301 22.12 2.14 1.83
C GLN A 301 20.99 3.13 1.54
N VAL A 302 20.55 3.14 0.28
CA VAL A 302 19.43 3.96 -0.22
C VAL A 302 18.28 3.04 -0.62
N HIS A 303 17.08 3.42 -0.25
CA HIS A 303 15.87 2.66 -0.52
C HIS A 303 14.81 3.59 -1.11
N LYS A 304 13.99 3.09 -2.04
CA LYS A 304 12.90 3.85 -2.66
C LYS A 304 11.72 2.93 -2.96
N TRP A 305 10.50 3.44 -2.81
CA TRP A 305 9.28 2.69 -3.10
C TRP A 305 8.81 2.89 -4.54
N TYR A 306 8.34 1.80 -5.13
CA TYR A 306 7.84 1.72 -6.50
C TYR A 306 6.52 0.97 -6.52
N ARG A 307 5.66 1.33 -7.47
CA ARG A 307 4.44 0.59 -7.76
C ARG A 307 4.68 -0.32 -8.96
N VAL A 308 4.18 -1.54 -8.88
CA VAL A 308 4.19 -2.50 -9.98
C VAL A 308 3.12 -2.07 -11.00
N LEU A 309 3.54 -1.54 -12.15
CA LEU A 309 2.65 -1.19 -13.26
C LEU A 309 2.26 -2.44 -14.07
N ASN A 310 3.19 -3.39 -14.21
CA ASN A 310 2.95 -4.69 -14.80
C ASN A 310 3.88 -5.75 -14.18
N ALA A 311 3.45 -7.01 -14.18
CA ALA A 311 4.29 -8.15 -13.84
C ALA A 311 3.98 -9.29 -14.82
N GLY A 312 4.99 -9.77 -15.55
CA GLY A 312 4.85 -10.79 -16.59
C GLY A 312 4.12 -12.03 -16.10
N GLU A 313 3.28 -12.64 -16.95
CA GLU A 313 2.33 -13.67 -16.52
C GLU A 313 3.03 -14.94 -16.01
N GLU A 314 4.16 -15.30 -16.62
CA GLU A 314 4.95 -16.46 -16.25
C GLU A 314 6.14 -16.10 -15.33
N VAL A 315 6.53 -17.05 -14.49
CA VAL A 315 7.78 -17.03 -13.71
C VAL A 315 8.61 -18.22 -14.17
N THR A 316 9.61 -17.93 -14.99
CA THR A 316 10.45 -18.91 -15.70
C THR A 316 11.60 -19.41 -14.83
N PRO A 317 11.99 -20.68 -14.92
CA PRO A 317 13.24 -21.17 -14.33
C PRO A 317 14.42 -20.86 -15.27
N ASP A 318 15.49 -20.27 -14.74
CA ASP A 318 16.73 -20.01 -15.47
C ASP A 318 17.94 -20.31 -14.58
N SER A 319 18.87 -21.13 -15.09
CA SER A 319 20.20 -21.39 -14.49
C SER A 319 20.23 -21.82 -13.01
N GLY A 320 19.11 -22.30 -12.47
CA GLY A 320 18.96 -22.72 -11.06
C GLY A 320 18.21 -21.71 -10.19
N GLU A 321 17.83 -20.57 -10.74
CA GLU A 321 16.97 -19.54 -10.13
C GLU A 321 15.60 -19.50 -10.83
N TRP A 322 14.69 -18.72 -10.25
CA TRP A 322 13.48 -18.26 -10.94
C TRP A 322 13.67 -16.81 -11.37
N THR A 323 13.13 -16.43 -12.53
CA THR A 323 13.13 -15.05 -13.04
C THR A 323 11.72 -14.59 -13.41
N ARG A 324 11.50 -13.27 -13.38
CA ARG A 324 10.23 -12.63 -13.75
C ARG A 324 10.44 -11.18 -14.19
N ASP A 325 9.90 -10.82 -15.33
CA ASP A 325 9.93 -9.44 -15.84
C ASP A 325 8.83 -8.59 -15.19
N VAL A 326 9.18 -7.36 -14.79
CA VAL A 326 8.23 -6.40 -14.19
C VAL A 326 8.48 -4.98 -14.70
N THR A 327 7.38 -4.23 -14.88
CA THR A 327 7.41 -2.79 -15.15
C THR A 327 7.15 -2.06 -13.83
N LEU A 328 8.10 -1.26 -13.36
CA LEU A 328 7.95 -0.44 -12.17
C LEU A 328 7.72 1.03 -12.54
N ILE A 329 6.90 1.73 -11.76
CA ILE A 329 6.75 3.20 -11.83
C ILE A 329 7.09 3.82 -10.47
N GLY A 330 7.88 4.89 -10.48
CA GLY A 330 8.36 5.57 -9.27
C GLY A 330 9.48 6.59 -9.54
N PRO A 331 10.29 6.93 -8.52
CA PRO A 331 11.41 7.88 -8.66
C PRO A 331 12.63 7.27 -9.39
N ASP A 332 13.52 8.09 -9.94
CA ASP A 332 14.67 7.59 -10.72
C ASP A 332 15.60 6.65 -9.93
N TRP A 333 15.95 5.50 -10.52
CA TRP A 333 16.87 4.49 -10.00
C TRP A 333 18.15 4.42 -10.85
N ASN A 334 19.07 5.35 -10.62
CA ASN A 334 20.39 5.33 -11.28
C ASN A 334 21.27 4.22 -10.68
N TRP A 335 21.06 2.99 -11.18
CA TRP A 335 21.74 1.78 -10.73
C TRP A 335 23.25 1.79 -11.03
N ARG A 336 23.69 2.55 -12.05
CA ARG A 336 25.10 2.69 -12.43
C ARG A 336 25.95 3.45 -11.40
N GLN A 337 25.31 4.12 -10.44
CA GLN A 337 25.97 4.76 -9.29
C GLN A 337 25.99 3.90 -8.03
N LEU A 338 25.53 2.64 -8.09
CA LEU A 338 25.52 1.73 -6.95
C LEU A 338 26.83 0.94 -6.87
N LEU A 339 27.22 0.60 -5.65
CA LEU A 339 28.32 -0.30 -5.37
C LEU A 339 27.86 -1.75 -5.49
N THR A 340 28.59 -2.53 -6.28
CA THR A 340 28.48 -4.00 -6.27
C THR A 340 29.06 -4.52 -4.95
N LEU A 341 28.21 -5.12 -4.12
CA LEU A 341 28.67 -5.90 -2.96
C LEU A 341 29.46 -7.12 -3.46
N SER A 342 30.58 -7.47 -2.82
CA SER A 342 31.46 -8.55 -3.28
C SER A 342 30.71 -9.89 -3.42
N GLY A 343 30.61 -10.41 -4.65
CA GLY A 343 29.86 -11.64 -4.95
C GLY A 343 28.33 -11.50 -4.96
N SER A 344 27.79 -10.29 -4.87
CA SER A 344 26.35 -9.98 -4.85
C SER A 344 26.00 -8.95 -5.92
N ARG A 345 24.72 -8.84 -6.29
CA ARG A 345 24.26 -7.84 -7.26
C ARG A 345 24.11 -6.46 -6.61
N THR A 346 23.84 -5.45 -7.44
CA THR A 346 23.79 -4.04 -7.06
C THR A 346 22.45 -3.58 -6.47
N THR A 347 21.33 -4.23 -6.83
CA THR A 347 19.97 -3.85 -6.40
C THR A 347 19.19 -5.05 -5.86
N GLN A 348 18.77 -4.97 -4.59
CA GLN A 348 17.82 -5.90 -3.97
C GLN A 348 16.40 -5.32 -4.07
N VAL A 349 15.40 -6.19 -4.22
CA VAL A 349 13.98 -5.82 -4.26
C VAL A 349 13.27 -6.44 -3.07
N THR A 350 12.62 -5.61 -2.25
CA THR A 350 11.84 -6.04 -1.09
C THR A 350 10.36 -6.00 -1.43
N ILE A 351 9.65 -7.09 -1.18
CA ILE A 351 8.24 -7.28 -1.51
C ILE A 351 7.46 -7.45 -0.21
N ALA A 352 6.89 -6.35 0.27
CA ALA A 352 6.10 -6.29 1.50
C ALA A 352 4.63 -6.65 1.21
N ARG A 353 4.16 -7.78 1.76
CA ARG A 353 2.83 -8.31 1.47
C ARG A 353 1.72 -7.42 2.04
N GLY A 354 0.75 -7.06 1.19
CA GLY A 354 -0.45 -6.33 1.60
C GLY A 354 -0.29 -4.81 1.67
N VAL A 355 0.82 -4.23 1.20
CA VAL A 355 0.93 -2.78 0.99
C VAL A 355 -0.09 -2.34 -0.07
N VAL A 356 -0.86 -1.31 0.24
CA VAL A 356 -1.91 -0.76 -0.64
C VAL A 356 -1.59 0.64 -1.13
N ALA A 357 -0.85 1.44 -0.34
CA ALA A 357 -0.44 2.79 -0.70
C ALA A 357 0.89 3.16 0.00
N VAL A 358 1.67 4.03 -0.63
CA VAL A 358 2.85 4.66 -0.02
C VAL A 358 2.74 6.18 -0.22
N PHE A 359 3.02 6.95 0.83
CA PHE A 359 2.96 8.41 0.83
C PHE A 359 4.36 8.96 1.13
N GLU A 360 4.95 9.64 0.16
CA GLU A 360 6.31 10.20 0.30
C GLU A 360 6.29 11.70 0.63
N LYS A 361 7.15 12.11 1.56
CA LYS A 361 7.31 13.50 1.99
C LYS A 361 8.77 13.79 2.30
N THR A 362 9.25 14.98 1.91
CA THR A 362 10.54 15.49 2.41
C THR A 362 10.36 15.98 3.85
N ILE A 363 11.21 15.51 4.76
CA ILE A 363 11.29 15.95 6.15
C ILE A 363 12.72 16.32 6.53
N ARG A 364 12.89 16.90 7.71
CA ARG A 364 14.15 16.99 8.44
C ARG A 364 13.96 16.31 9.80
N LEU A 365 15.04 15.84 10.41
CA LEU A 365 14.99 15.25 11.74
C LEU A 365 14.98 16.36 12.80
N GLU A 366 14.38 16.09 13.96
CA GLU A 366 14.20 17.11 15.00
C GLU A 366 15.51 17.47 15.72
N THR A 367 16.63 16.81 15.38
CA THR A 367 18.00 17.17 15.77
C THR A 367 18.58 18.41 15.11
N SER A 368 18.00 18.89 14.00
CA SER A 368 18.53 20.03 13.23
C SER A 368 17.64 21.27 13.26
N SER A 369 16.67 21.31 14.17
CA SER A 369 15.84 22.50 14.36
C SER A 369 16.67 23.68 14.91
N LEU A 370 16.41 24.88 14.41
CA LEU A 370 17.02 26.13 14.87
C LEU A 370 16.60 26.53 16.30
N TRP A 371 15.69 25.78 16.92
CA TRP A 371 15.04 26.09 18.21
C TRP A 371 15.32 25.04 19.30
N THR A 372 16.24 24.10 19.04
CA THR A 372 16.62 23.01 19.96
C THR A 372 18.07 23.15 20.42
N TYR A 373 18.29 24.08 21.36
CA TYR A 373 19.48 24.24 22.20
C TYR A 373 19.05 24.68 23.61
#